data_AF-A0A950PA10-F1
#
_entry.id   AF-A0A950PA10-F1
#
_cell.length_a   1.000
_cell.length_b   1.000
_cell.length_c   1.000
_cell.angle_alpha   90.00
_cell.angle_beta   90.00
_cell.angle_gamma   90.00
#
_symmetry.space_group_name_H-M   'P 1'
#
loop_
_entity.id
_entity.type
_entity.pdbx_description
1 polymer ?
#
loop_
_entity_poly.entity_id
_entity_poly.type
_entity_poly.pdbx_seq_one_letter_code
_entity_poly.pdbx_strand_id
1 'polypeptide(L)' 'MNDVPPTAPAAHNWAVDPVSLAAELIRRPSVTPKDEGALAIVASRLERLGFTCHPLTFTKKGYDPVANLYAR' A
#
# COMPACT_ATOMS: atom_id res chain seq x y z
N MET A 1 -36.10 -3.14 -23.39
CA MET A 1 -34.78 -3.58 -23.84
C MET A 1 -34.03 -2.37 -24.35
N ASN A 2 -33.24 -1.73 -23.50
CA ASN A 2 -32.08 -0.95 -23.90
C ASN A 2 -31.11 -1.14 -22.74
N ASP A 3 -30.36 -2.25 -22.79
CA ASP A 3 -29.24 -2.47 -21.90
C ASP A 3 -28.21 -1.40 -22.22
N VAL A 4 -28.13 -0.40 -21.35
CA VAL A 4 -26.97 0.49 -21.29
C VAL A 4 -25.80 -0.40 -20.89
N PRO A 5 -24.78 -0.59 -21.75
CA PRO A 5 -23.62 -1.37 -21.37
C PRO A 5 -22.97 -0.71 -20.13
N PRO A 6 -22.45 -1.49 -19.16
CA PRO A 6 -21.72 -0.92 -18.05
C PRO A 6 -20.60 -0.07 -18.64
N THR A 7 -20.70 1.24 -18.47
CA THR A 7 -19.68 2.16 -18.92
C THR A 7 -18.41 1.78 -18.16
N ALA A 8 -17.39 1.30 -18.88
CA ALA A 8 -16.09 1.07 -18.27
C ALA A 8 -15.71 2.33 -17.47
N PRO A 9 -15.27 2.21 -16.21
CA PRO A 9 -14.94 3.40 -15.43
C PRO A 9 -13.93 4.22 -16.23
N ALA A 10 -14.21 5.52 -16.38
CA ALA A 10 -13.30 6.44 -17.04
C ALA A 10 -11.89 6.21 -16.47
N ALA A 11 -10.91 6.04 -17.35
CA ALA A 11 -9.52 5.88 -16.95
C ALA A 11 -9.10 7.13 -16.19
N HIS A 12 -9.18 7.06 -14.87
CA HIS A 12 -8.74 8.16 -14.03
C HIS A 12 -7.23 8.19 -14.10
N ASN A 13 -6.66 9.31 -14.54
CA ASN A 13 -5.23 9.50 -14.68
C ASN A 13 -4.57 9.74 -13.31
N TRP A 14 -4.80 8.85 -12.36
CA TRP A 14 -4.14 8.87 -11.06
C TRP A 14 -2.70 8.38 -11.22
N ALA A 15 -1.76 9.05 -10.57
CA ALA A 15 -0.37 8.59 -10.48
C ALA A 15 -0.24 7.20 -9.83
N VAL A 16 -1.28 6.77 -9.11
CA VAL A 16 -1.43 5.42 -8.54
C VAL A 16 -2.86 4.97 -8.75
N ASP A 17 -3.06 3.82 -9.41
CA ASP A 17 -4.36 3.15 -9.47
C ASP A 17 -4.68 2.51 -8.10
N PRO A 18 -5.73 2.97 -7.39
CA PRO A 18 -6.07 2.46 -6.07
C PRO A 18 -6.51 1.00 -6.09
N VAL A 19 -7.13 0.51 -7.16
CA VAL A 19 -7.59 -0.88 -7.24
C VAL A 19 -6.39 -1.82 -7.41
N SER A 20 -5.46 -1.47 -8.30
CA SER A 20 -4.22 -2.22 -8.48
C SER A 20 -3.37 -2.23 -7.20
N LEU A 21 -3.18 -1.07 -6.56
CA LEU A 21 -2.44 -0.98 -5.30
C LEU A 21 -3.09 -1.80 -4.18
N ALA A 22 -4.41 -1.68 -3.98
CA ALA A 22 -5.13 -2.44 -2.96
C ALA A 22 -5.01 -3.95 -3.20
N ALA A 23 -5.16 -4.41 -4.44
CA ALA A 23 -5.00 -5.81 -4.80
C ALA A 23 -3.57 -6.33 -4.59
N GLU A 24 -2.55 -5.49 -4.79
CA GLU A 24 -1.15 -5.84 -4.51
C GLU A 24 -0.90 -6.01 -3.01
N LEU A 25 -1.43 -5.09 -2.19
CA LEU A 25 -1.29 -5.11 -0.73
C LEU A 25 -2.06 -6.27 -0.08
N ILE A 26 -3.31 -6.51 -0.46
CA ILE A 26 -4.15 -7.58 0.10
C ILE A 26 -3.53 -8.97 -0.13
N ARG A 27 -2.75 -9.15 -1.21
CA ARG A 27 -2.05 -10.40 -1.49
C ARG A 27 -0.84 -10.64 -0.58
N ARG A 28 -0.35 -9.62 0.14
CA ARG A 28 0.75 -9.78 1.10
C ARG A 28 0.21 -10.21 2.45
N PRO A 29 0.65 -11.36 3.01
CA PRO A 29 0.21 -11.81 4.33
C PRO A 29 0.88 -11.00 5.48
N SER A 30 0.78 -9.68 5.43
CA SER A 30 1.48 -8.72 6.30
C SER A 30 0.88 -8.63 7.71
N VAL A 31 0.95 -9.72 8.47
CA VAL A 31 0.49 -9.78 9.87
C VAL A 31 1.66 -9.56 10.81
N THR A 32 1.60 -8.50 11.61
CA THR A 32 2.61 -8.15 12.62
C THR A 32 3.02 -9.38 13.47
N PRO A 33 4.33 -9.64 13.65
CA PRO A 33 5.48 -8.80 13.25
C PRO A 33 5.95 -8.95 11.80
N LYS A 34 5.33 -9.84 11.00
CA LYS A 34 5.75 -10.13 9.64
C LYS A 34 5.10 -9.18 8.65
N ASP A 35 5.90 -8.33 8.02
CA ASP A 35 5.43 -7.40 6.97
C ASP A 35 5.14 -8.10 5.63
N GLU A 36 5.86 -9.18 5.31
CA GLU A 36 5.70 -9.92 4.05
C GLU A 36 5.75 -9.02 2.79
N GLY A 37 6.46 -7.88 2.88
CA GLY A 37 6.74 -6.96 1.78
C GLY A 37 5.70 -5.86 1.55
N ALA A 38 4.67 -5.72 2.39
CA ALA A 38 3.66 -4.68 2.23
C ALA A 38 4.24 -3.26 2.39
N LEU A 39 5.07 -3.03 3.41
CA LEU A 39 5.72 -1.73 3.63
C LEU A 39 6.65 -1.32 2.48
N ALA A 40 7.33 -2.29 1.85
CA ALA A 40 8.20 -2.02 0.70
C ALA A 40 7.40 -1.55 -0.53
N ILE A 41 6.22 -2.14 -0.76
CA ILE A 41 5.30 -1.69 -1.83
C ILE A 41 4.87 -0.25 -1.56
N VAL A 42 4.42 0.05 -0.34
CA VAL A 42 3.98 1.40 0.04
C VAL A 42 5.10 2.41 -0.11
N ALA A 43 6.30 2.12 0.39
CA ALA A 43 7.47 3.00 0.30
C ALA A 43 7.81 3.34 -1.16
N SER A 44 7.92 2.32 -2.03
CA SER A 44 8.21 2.52 -3.45
C SER A 44 7.16 3.41 -4.15
N ARG A 45 5.88 3.27 -3.80
CA ARG A 45 4.82 4.12 -4.38
C ARG A 45 4.93 5.55 -3.89
N LEU A 46 5.18 5.76 -2.61
CA LEU A 46 5.33 7.09 -2.00
C LEU A 46 6.58 7.82 -2.49
N GLU A 47 7.71 7.14 -2.63
CA GLU A 47 8.94 7.73 -3.17
C GLU A 47 8.75 8.24 -4.61
N ARG A 48 8.03 7.50 -5.47
CA ARG A 48 7.68 7.97 -6.83
C ARG A 48 6.74 9.19 -6.82
N LEU A 49 6.01 9.40 -5.73
CA LEU A 49 5.18 10.59 -5.52
C LEU A 49 5.97 11.75 -4.90
N GLY A 50 7.26 11.58 -4.62
CA GLY A 50 8.15 12.62 -4.08
C GLY A 50 8.26 12.65 -2.56
N PHE A 51 7.70 11.68 -1.85
CA PHE A 51 7.88 11.58 -0.39
C PHE A 51 9.26 11.05 -0.03
N THR A 52 9.79 11.52 1.10
CA THR A 52 10.91 10.88 1.76
C THR A 52 10.38 9.84 2.75
N CYS A 53 10.69 8.57 2.51
CA CYS A 53 10.30 7.46 3.38
C CYS A 53 11.32 7.21 4.50
N HIS A 54 10.83 7.02 5.71
CA HIS A 54 11.58 6.78 6.95
C HIS A 54 11.10 5.45 7.56
N PRO A 55 11.84 4.34 7.38
CA PRO A 55 11.52 3.09 8.04
C PRO A 55 11.81 3.22 9.54
N LEU A 56 10.87 2.73 10.36
CA LEU A 56 10.94 2.77 11.81
C LEU A 56 10.66 1.38 12.39
N THR A 57 11.28 1.04 13.51
CA THR A 57 10.95 -0.18 14.25
C THR A 57 10.64 0.18 15.69
N PHE A 58 9.45 -0.18 16.14
CA PHE A 58 9.02 0.04 17.52
C PHE A 58 9.12 -1.25 18.32
N THR A 59 9.61 -1.14 19.54
CA THR A 59 9.82 -2.27 20.45
C THR A 59 9.19 -1.98 21.80
N LYS A 60 8.53 -2.99 22.40
CA LYS A 60 7.99 -2.92 23.77
C LYS A 60 8.28 -4.22 24.49
N LYS A 61 8.68 -4.17 25.76
CA LYS A 61 8.91 -5.37 26.57
C LYS A 61 7.69 -6.29 26.55
N GLY A 62 7.90 -7.56 26.20
CA GLY A 62 6.83 -8.56 26.11
C GLY A 62 6.08 -8.59 24.77
N TYR A 63 6.52 -7.83 23.76
CA TYR A 63 5.93 -7.82 22.41
C TYR A 63 7.03 -7.95 21.35
N ASP A 64 6.68 -8.55 20.22
CA ASP A 64 7.58 -8.59 19.06
C ASP A 64 7.80 -7.18 18.48
N PRO A 65 9.00 -6.89 17.94
CA PRO A 65 9.26 -5.64 17.22
C PRO A 65 8.30 -5.46 16.05
N VAL A 66 7.83 -4.22 15.84
CA VAL A 66 6.90 -3.88 14.77
C VAL A 66 7.54 -2.88 13.82
N ALA A 67 7.69 -3.28 12.55
CA ALA A 67 8.10 -2.39 11.49
C ALA A 67 6.99 -1.40 11.15
N ASN A 68 7.36 -0.13 10.96
CA ASN A 68 6.48 0.97 10.59
C ASN A 68 7.17 1.80 9.49
N LEU A 69 6.38 2.60 8.78
CA LEU A 69 6.87 3.51 7.75
C LEU A 69 6.27 4.90 7.98
N TYR A 70 7.13 5.91 8.08
CA TYR A 70 6.73 7.31 8.09
C TYR A 70 7.16 7.96 6.78
N ALA A 71 6.28 8.76 6.17
CA ALA A 71 6.57 9.46 4.93
C ALA A 71 6.24 10.95 5.07
N ARG A 72 7.12 11.82 4.58
CA ARG A 72 6.97 13.28 4.62
C ARG A 72 7.37 13.93 3.31
#